data_AF-A0A521EQQ8-F1
#
_entry.id   AF-A0A521EQQ8-F1
#
_cell.length_a   1.000
_cell.length_b   1.000
_cell.length_c   1.000
_cell.angle_alpha   90.00
_cell.angle_beta   90.00
_cell.angle_gamma   90.00
#
_symmetry.space_group_name_H-M   'P 1'
#
loop_
_entity.id
_entity.type
_entity.pdbx_description
1 polymer ?
#
loop_
_entity_poly.entity_id
_entity_poly.type
_entity_poly.pdbx_seq_one_letter_code
_entity_poly.pdbx_strand_id
1 'polypeptide(L)'
;MIHLDLRADAPELRDLMADVALAALSADYATADVQTGLLKRAGNGLLQDQDNLTALRADLGFAESRIEEIGAGIAAERVSLNYAREALLGVDEYEAATRLENVQFQLEALYTVTARLSGLSLVDYL
;
A
#
# COMPACT_ATOMS: atom_id res chain seq x y z
N MET A 1 -18.51 -0.15 1.01
CA MET A 1 -17.80 -0.92 -0.02
C MET A 1 -17.18 0.11 -0.97
N ILE A 2 -15.89 0.02 -1.28
CA ILE A 2 -15.28 0.93 -2.27
C ILE A 2 -15.73 0.44 -3.64
N HIS A 3 -16.49 1.27 -4.35
CA HIS A 3 -16.88 1.02 -5.74
C HIS A 3 -16.02 1.89 -6.62
N LEU A 4 -15.13 1.27 -7.40
CA LEU A 4 -14.30 1.95 -8.39
C LEU A 4 -14.81 1.56 -9.79
N ASP A 5 -16.05 1.93 -10.08
CA ASP A 5 -16.73 1.59 -11.33
C ASP A 5 -16.46 2.63 -12.44
N LEU A 6 -15.76 3.72 -12.13
CA LEU A 6 -15.32 4.70 -13.13
C LEU A 6 -14.30 4.08 -14.09
N ARG A 7 -14.66 4.06 -15.36
CA ARG A 7 -13.82 3.61 -16.47
C ARG A 7 -13.54 4.75 -17.45
N ALA A 8 -12.47 4.61 -18.22
CA ALA A 8 -12.12 5.58 -19.26
C ALA A 8 -13.18 5.70 -20.38
N ASP A 9 -14.05 4.71 -20.54
CA ASP A 9 -15.16 4.69 -21.50
C ASP A 9 -16.50 5.14 -20.90
N ALA A 10 -16.49 5.74 -19.70
CA ALA A 10 -17.68 6.27 -19.06
C ALA A 10 -18.44 7.24 -20.00
N PRO A 11 -19.78 7.11 -20.09
CA PRO A 11 -20.58 7.92 -21.00
C PRO A 11 -20.41 9.42 -20.75
N GLU A 12 -20.29 9.84 -19.49
CA GLU A 12 -20.08 11.24 -19.10
C GLU A 12 -18.80 11.83 -19.70
N LEU A 13 -17.72 11.04 -19.74
CA LEU A 13 -16.45 11.47 -20.36
C LEU A 13 -16.56 11.48 -21.89
N ARG A 14 -17.24 10.48 -22.46
CA ARG A 14 -17.43 10.38 -23.92
C ARG A 14 -18.29 11.51 -24.47
N ASP A 15 -19.37 11.86 -23.76
CA ASP A 15 -20.31 12.90 -24.17
C ASP A 15 -19.62 14.28 -24.10
N LEU A 16 -18.86 14.54 -23.03
CA LEU A 16 -18.02 15.73 -22.92
C LEU A 16 -17.03 15.83 -24.09
N MET A 17 -16.33 14.74 -24.40
CA MET A 17 -15.38 14.70 -25.53
C MET A 17 -16.09 14.90 -26.87
N ALA A 18 -17.30 14.37 -27.04
CA ALA A 18 -18.09 14.54 -28.25
C ALA A 18 -18.51 16.00 -28.44
N ASP A 19 -18.94 16.70 -27.39
CA ASP A 19 -19.29 18.11 -27.46
C ASP A 19 -18.08 19.02 -27.70
N VAL A 20 -16.94 18.72 -27.06
CA VAL A 20 -15.66 19.42 -27.36
C VAL A 20 -15.27 19.21 -28.82
N ALA A 21 -15.35 17.97 -29.32
CA ALA A 21 -15.04 17.66 -30.72
C ALA A 21 -16.00 18.36 -31.68
N LEU A 22 -17.29 18.43 -31.34
CA LEU A 22 -18.30 19.13 -32.13
C LEU A 22 -18.00 20.63 -32.22
N ALA A 23 -17.64 21.25 -31.09
CA ALA A 23 -17.23 22.64 -31.05
C ALA A 23 -15.97 22.88 -31.90
N ALA A 24 -14.94 22.04 -31.76
CA ALA A 24 -13.69 22.15 -32.48
C ALA A 24 -13.86 22.00 -34.01
N LEU A 25 -14.61 20.98 -34.44
CA LEU A 25 -14.84 20.70 -35.87
C LEU A 25 -15.80 21.70 -36.53
N SER A 26 -16.63 22.40 -35.75
CA SER A 26 -17.55 23.40 -36.30
C SER A 26 -16.85 24.55 -37.03
N ALA A 27 -15.59 24.85 -36.68
CA ALA A 27 -14.81 25.90 -37.32
C ALA A 27 -14.32 25.54 -38.73
N ASP A 28 -14.07 24.27 -39.00
CA ASP A 28 -13.43 23.81 -40.23
C ASP A 28 -14.43 23.32 -41.30
N TYR A 29 -15.62 22.85 -40.88
CA TYR A 29 -16.51 22.07 -41.76
C TYR A 29 -17.93 22.64 -41.93
N ALA A 30 -18.25 23.78 -41.30
CA ALA A 30 -19.60 24.34 -41.33
C ALA A 30 -19.67 25.70 -42.04
N THR A 31 -20.77 25.94 -42.76
CA THR A 31 -21.13 27.31 -43.19
C THR A 31 -21.46 28.16 -41.97
N ALA A 32 -21.36 29.48 -42.06
CA ALA A 32 -21.53 30.38 -40.91
C ALA A 32 -22.82 30.13 -40.10
N ASP A 33 -23.92 29.84 -40.80
CA ASP A 33 -25.25 29.58 -40.24
C ASP A 33 -25.26 28.24 -39.47
N VAL A 34 -24.65 27.19 -40.05
CA VAL A 34 -24.54 25.86 -39.44
C VAL A 34 -23.56 25.88 -38.28
N GLN A 35 -22.43 26.59 -38.42
CA GLN A 35 -21.43 26.78 -37.39
C GLN A 35 -22.04 27.37 -36.12
N THR A 36 -22.85 28.41 -36.26
CA THR A 36 -23.54 29.04 -35.12
C THR A 36 -24.48 28.07 -34.41
N GLY A 37 -25.19 27.22 -35.16
CA GLY A 37 -26.04 26.17 -34.60
C GLY A 37 -25.25 25.09 -33.86
N LEU A 38 -24.14 24.63 -34.44
CA LEU A 38 -23.26 23.62 -33.84
C LEU A 38 -22.59 24.12 -32.56
N LEU A 39 -22.06 25.35 -32.57
CA LEU A 39 -21.46 25.96 -31.38
C LEU A 39 -22.47 26.13 -30.24
N LYS A 40 -23.72 26.53 -30.55
CA LYS A 40 -24.78 26.60 -29.54
C LYS A 40 -25.12 25.22 -28.97
N ARG A 41 -25.18 24.19 -29.81
CA ARG A 41 -25.45 22.82 -29.37
C ARG A 41 -24.33 22.30 -28.48
N ALA A 42 -23.08 22.41 -28.93
CA ALA A 42 -21.92 21.99 -28.15
C ALA A 42 -21.82 22.76 -26.83
N GLY A 43 -22.05 24.09 -26.85
CA GLY A 43 -22.05 24.89 -25.62
C GLY A 43 -23.12 24.46 -24.62
N ASN A 44 -24.34 24.15 -25.07
CA ASN A 44 -25.40 23.64 -24.20
C ASN A 44 -25.08 22.26 -23.63
N GLY A 45 -24.50 21.37 -24.46
CA GLY A 45 -24.09 20.03 -24.02
C GLY A 45 -22.95 20.08 -22.99
N LEU A 46 -21.92 20.90 -23.22
CA LEU A 46 -20.85 21.13 -22.24
C LEU A 46 -21.35 21.68 -20.90
N LEU A 47 -22.35 22.57 -20.92
CA LEU A 47 -22.96 23.08 -19.70
C LEU A 47 -23.74 21.99 -18.95
N GLN A 48 -24.41 21.10 -19.67
CA GLN A 48 -25.12 19.97 -19.08
C GLN A 48 -24.15 18.92 -18.51
N ASP A 49 -23.05 18.65 -19.21
CA ASP A 49 -22.04 17.67 -18.79
C ASP A 49 -21.19 18.15 -17.60
N GLN A 50 -21.19 19.45 -17.30
CA GLN A 50 -20.50 20.01 -16.15
C GLN A 50 -20.97 19.41 -14.82
N ASP A 51 -22.28 19.21 -14.66
CA ASP A 51 -22.85 18.63 -13.44
C ASP A 51 -22.47 17.16 -13.32
N ASN A 52 -22.55 16.41 -14.41
CA ASN A 52 -22.16 15.01 -14.48
C ASN A 52 -20.66 14.82 -14.15
N LEU A 53 -19.80 15.66 -14.71
CA LEU A 53 -18.36 15.63 -14.43
C LEU A 53 -18.05 16.02 -12.99
N THR A 54 -18.85 16.90 -12.39
CA THR A 54 -18.69 17.28 -10.99
C THR A 54 -19.09 16.16 -10.05
N ALA A 55 -20.20 15.47 -10.32
CA ALA A 55 -20.60 14.27 -9.59
C ALA A 55 -19.51 13.18 -9.70
N LEU A 56 -19.01 12.93 -10.90
CA LEU A 56 -17.96 11.94 -11.13
C LEU A 56 -16.68 12.23 -10.36
N ARG A 57 -16.25 13.50 -10.33
CA ARG A 57 -15.08 13.93 -9.54
C ARG A 57 -15.32 13.77 -8.04
N ALA A 58 -16.53 14.05 -7.56
CA ALA A 58 -16.88 13.89 -6.15
C ALA A 58 -16.86 12.42 -5.73
N ASP A 59 -17.43 11.53 -6.54
CA ASP A 59 -17.44 10.08 -6.28
C ASP A 59 -16.02 9.50 -6.27
N LEU A 60 -15.18 9.91 -7.23
CA LEU A 60 -13.77 9.54 -7.27
C LEU A 60 -13.03 10.01 -6.01
N GLY A 61 -13.16 11.29 -5.66
CA GLY A 61 -12.50 11.86 -4.47
C GLY A 61 -12.96 11.20 -3.17
N PHE A 62 -14.23 10.81 -3.07
CA PHE A 62 -14.73 10.03 -1.93
C PHE A 62 -14.09 8.64 -1.86
N ALA A 63 -13.99 7.94 -3.00
CA ALA A 63 -13.33 6.64 -3.06
C ALA A 63 -11.84 6.74 -2.70
N GLU A 64 -11.13 7.75 -3.21
CA GLU A 64 -9.73 8.04 -2.89
C GLU A 64 -9.54 8.30 -1.40
N SER A 65 -10.36 9.16 -0.80
CA SER A 65 -10.32 9.46 0.64
C SER A 65 -10.53 8.21 1.49
N ARG A 66 -11.47 7.34 1.08
CA ARG A 66 -11.75 6.09 1.79
C ARG A 66 -10.60 5.09 1.66
N ILE A 67 -9.95 5.01 0.50
CA ILE A 67 -8.77 4.18 0.28
C ILE A 67 -7.62 4.67 1.18
N GLU A 68 -7.40 5.98 1.24
CA GLU A 68 -6.35 6.58 2.07
C GLU A 68 -6.59 6.31 3.57
N GLU A 69 -7.82 6.48 4.05
CA GLU A 69 -8.20 6.19 5.44
C GLU A 69 -7.94 4.72 5.81
N ILE A 70 -8.36 3.79 4.95
CA ILE A 70 -8.14 2.35 5.17
C ILE A 70 -6.64 2.03 5.10
N GLY A 71 -5.90 2.63 4.17
CA GLY A 71 -4.46 2.46 4.03
C GLY A 71 -3.70 2.90 5.28
N ALA A 72 -4.05 4.06 5.84
CA ALA A 72 -3.49 4.55 7.10
C ALA A 72 -3.80 3.61 8.28
N GLY A 73 -5.03 3.10 8.36
CA GLY A 73 -5.43 2.11 9.37
C GLY A 73 -4.61 0.82 9.29
N ILE A 74 -4.47 0.24 8.09
CA ILE A 74 -3.68 -0.98 7.86
C ILE A 74 -2.20 -0.75 8.21
N ALA A 75 -1.64 0.43 7.89
CA ALA A 75 -0.27 0.77 8.23
C ALA A 75 -0.05 0.82 9.75
N ALA A 76 -0.97 1.46 10.49
CA ALA A 76 -0.92 1.52 11.95
C ALA A 76 -1.07 0.14 12.59
N GLU A 77 -1.96 -0.70 12.06
CA GLU A 77 -2.16 -2.08 12.51
C GLU A 77 -0.90 -2.92 12.30
N ARG A 78 -0.26 -2.80 11.13
CA ARG A 78 1.03 -3.48 10.85
C ARG A 78 2.11 -3.11 11.85
N VAL A 79 2.25 -1.82 12.18
CA VAL A 79 3.23 -1.37 13.17
C VAL A 79 2.94 -2.00 14.54
N SER A 80 1.68 -1.99 14.96
CA SER A 80 1.25 -2.57 16.25
C SER A 80 1.49 -4.07 16.31
N LEU A 81 1.16 -4.80 15.23
CA LEU A 81 1.41 -6.24 15.12
C LEU A 81 2.89 -6.57 15.12
N ASN A 82 3.72 -5.79 14.43
CA ASN A 82 5.17 -5.96 14.46
C ASN A 82 5.72 -5.73 15.87
N TYR A 83 5.27 -4.70 16.57
CA TYR A 83 5.67 -4.46 17.95
C TYR A 83 5.26 -5.60 18.88
N ALA A 84 4.01 -6.09 18.78
CA ALA A 84 3.55 -7.23 19.56
C ALA A 84 4.36 -8.51 19.24
N ARG A 85 4.72 -8.71 17.98
CA ARG A 85 5.58 -9.83 17.55
C ARG A 85 6.97 -9.73 18.17
N GLU A 86 7.62 -8.58 18.11
CA GLU A 86 8.92 -8.36 18.74
C GLU A 86 8.86 -8.47 20.27
N ALA A 87 7.77 -8.03 20.90
CA ALA A 87 7.60 -8.23 22.34
C ALA A 87 7.43 -9.71 22.74
N LEU A 88 6.85 -10.54 21.87
CA LEU A 88 6.63 -11.97 22.14
C LEU A 88 7.80 -12.87 21.74
N LEU A 89 8.49 -12.53 20.66
CA LEU A 89 9.51 -13.37 20.03
C LEU A 89 10.91 -12.75 20.03
N GLY A 90 11.01 -11.46 20.36
CA GLY A 90 12.28 -10.77 20.43
C GLY A 90 13.18 -11.35 21.51
N VAL A 91 14.47 -11.36 21.22
CA VAL A 91 15.50 -11.73 22.18
C VAL A 91 16.47 -10.57 22.32
N ASP A 92 16.93 -10.30 23.53
CA ASP A 92 18.07 -9.41 23.73
C ASP A 92 19.33 -10.17 23.33
N GLU A 93 19.97 -9.74 22.24
CA GLU A 93 21.16 -10.40 21.70
C GLU A 93 22.34 -10.36 22.66
N TYR A 94 22.49 -9.30 23.47
CA TYR A 94 23.57 -9.19 24.45
C TYR A 94 23.32 -10.16 25.61
N GLU A 95 22.10 -10.18 26.13
CA GLU A 95 21.75 -11.09 27.23
C GLU A 95 21.85 -12.56 26.77
N ALA A 96 21.39 -12.85 25.55
CA ALA A 96 21.50 -14.18 24.94
C ALA A 96 22.97 -14.59 24.76
N ALA A 97 23.82 -13.70 24.26
CA ALA A 97 25.26 -13.96 24.11
C ALA A 97 25.94 -14.22 25.46
N THR A 98 25.65 -13.40 26.48
CA THR A 98 26.17 -13.60 27.84
C THR A 98 25.70 -14.93 28.44
N ARG A 99 24.43 -15.29 28.27
CA ARG A 99 23.92 -16.61 28.72
C ARG A 99 24.63 -17.76 28.01
N LEU A 100 24.87 -17.63 26.70
CA LEU A 100 25.57 -18.66 25.92
C LEU A 100 27.03 -18.81 26.35
N GLU A 101 27.75 -17.71 26.54
CA GLU A 101 29.15 -17.68 27.00
C GLU A 101 29.28 -18.33 28.38
N ASN A 102 28.37 -18.00 29.31
CA ASN A 102 28.34 -18.64 30.63
C ASN A 102 28.12 -20.15 30.56
N VAL A 103 27.22 -20.62 29.69
CA VAL A 103 27.00 -22.07 29.48
C VAL A 103 28.24 -22.73 28.86
N GLN A 104 28.94 -22.05 27.94
CA GLN A 104 30.18 -22.53 27.35
C GLN A 104 31.28 -22.71 28.41
N PHE A 105 31.51 -21.71 29.27
CA PHE A 105 32.48 -21.84 30.36
C PHE A 105 32.14 -22.99 31.33
N GLN A 106 30.86 -23.19 31.65
CA GLN A 106 30.42 -24.32 32.48
C GLN A 106 30.72 -25.68 31.82
N LEU A 107 30.51 -25.79 30.51
CA LEU A 107 30.83 -27.00 29.74
C LEU A 107 32.35 -27.26 29.70
N GLU A 108 33.17 -26.23 29.48
CA GLU A 108 34.63 -26.33 29.50
C GLU A 108 35.16 -26.79 30.87
N ALA A 109 34.62 -26.24 31.96
CA ALA A 109 34.97 -26.63 33.31
C ALA A 109 34.59 -28.09 33.59
N LEU A 110 33.38 -28.51 33.20
CA LEU A 110 32.92 -29.89 33.35
C LEU A 110 33.81 -30.87 32.58
N TYR A 111 34.18 -30.55 31.35
CA TYR A 111 35.09 -31.36 30.53
C TYR A 111 36.47 -31.48 31.17
N THR A 112 37.00 -30.37 31.68
CA THR A 112 38.30 -30.34 32.38
C THR A 112 38.29 -31.26 33.60
N VAL A 113 37.24 -31.19 34.43
CA VAL A 113 37.09 -32.05 35.61
C VAL A 113 36.97 -33.52 35.22
N THR A 114 36.16 -33.83 34.20
CA THR A 114 35.97 -35.19 33.69
C THR A 114 37.29 -35.77 33.17
N ALA A 115 38.07 -35.01 32.41
CA ALA A 115 39.38 -35.43 31.91
C ALA A 115 40.35 -35.74 33.06
N ARG A 116 40.36 -34.90 34.12
CA ARG A 116 41.19 -35.12 35.31
C ARG A 116 40.79 -36.40 36.07
N LEU A 117 39.49 -36.65 36.23
CA LEU A 117 38.97 -37.87 36.86
C LEU A 117 39.33 -39.13 36.06
N SER A 118 39.17 -39.11 34.74
CA SER A 118 39.56 -40.22 33.86
C SER A 118 41.06 -40.49 33.92
N GLY A 119 41.89 -39.43 34.03
CA GLY A 119 43.34 -39.57 34.22
C GLY A 119 43.71 -40.21 35.55
N LEU A 120 43.04 -39.84 36.65
CA LEU A 120 43.27 -40.47 37.96
C LEU A 120 42.87 -41.94 37.97
N SER A 121 41.72 -42.29 37.40
CA SER A 121 41.28 -43.69 37.25
C SER A 121 42.28 -44.56 36.46
N LEU A 122 43.01 -43.98 35.51
CA LEU A 122 44.03 -44.70 34.74
C LEU A 122 45.30 -44.94 35.56
N VAL A 123 45.72 -43.96 36.37
CA VAL A 123 46.89 -44.09 37.27
C VAL A 123 46.62 -45.12 38.37
N ASP A 124 45.40 -45.21 38.89
CA ASP A 124 45.03 -46.20 39.92
C ASP A 124 45.06 -47.67 39.39
N TYR A 125 45.09 -47.88 38.07
CA TYR A 125 45.17 -49.20 37.44
C TYR A 125 46.59 -49.63 37.06
N LEU A 126 47.61 -48.80 37.29
CA LEU A 126 49.03 -49.07 37.04
C LEU A 126 49.79 -49.33 38.35
#